data_AF-A0A8E2E5N7-F1
#
_entry.id   AF-A0A8E2E5N7-F1
#
_cell.length_a   1.000
_cell.length_b   1.000
_cell.length_c   1.000
_cell.angle_alpha   90.00
_cell.angle_beta   90.00
_cell.angle_gamma   90.00
#
_symmetry.space_group_name_H-M   'P 1'
#
loop_
_entity.id
_entity.type
_entity.pdbx_description
1 polymer ?
#
loop_
_entity_poly.entity_id
_entity_poly.type
_entity_poly.pdbx_seq_one_letter_code
_entity_poly.pdbx_strand_id
1 'polypeptide(L)'
;LATSATQVLATINAGTTSQYHVAWIYGDDPCGWEWVANIGDSLCANPFDPGNGYTYQFKFCGTDEFALYNGDGSFNSACEYVDTTYNCSPH
;
A
#
# COMPACT_ATOMS: atom_id res chain seq x y z
N LEU A 1 -3.83 12.85 -28.85
CA LEU A 1 -3.62 12.98 -27.39
C LEU A 1 -3.66 11.57 -26.82
N ALA A 2 -2.57 11.08 -26.22
CA ALA A 2 -2.62 9.81 -25.50
C ALA A 2 -3.26 10.10 -24.14
N THR A 3 -4.50 9.68 -23.96
CA THR A 3 -5.13 9.61 -22.64
C THR A 3 -4.39 8.54 -21.86
N SER A 4 -3.49 8.94 -20.95
CA SER A 4 -2.96 8.04 -19.92
C SER A 4 -4.16 7.56 -19.10
N ALA A 5 -4.65 6.38 -19.44
CA ALA A 5 -5.67 5.73 -18.64
C ALA A 5 -5.05 5.43 -17.28
N THR A 6 -5.68 5.94 -16.23
CA THR A 6 -5.37 5.62 -14.84
C THR A 6 -5.60 4.11 -14.67
N GLN A 7 -4.55 3.31 -14.76
CA GLN A 7 -4.67 1.86 -14.67
C GLN A 7 -4.71 1.46 -13.20
N VAL A 8 -5.86 1.00 -12.72
CA VAL A 8 -5.94 0.33 -11.41
C VAL A 8 -5.44 -1.10 -11.60
N LEU A 9 -4.27 -1.41 -11.04
CA LEU A 9 -3.66 -2.74 -11.15
C LEU A 9 -4.19 -3.70 -10.08
N ALA A 10 -4.43 -3.17 -8.88
CA ALA A 10 -5.06 -3.86 -7.75
C ALA A 10 -5.62 -2.82 -6.78
N THR A 11 -6.62 -3.23 -6.00
CA THR A 11 -7.00 -2.51 -4.77
C THR A 11 -6.04 -2.92 -3.68
N ILE A 12 -5.35 -1.95 -3.07
CA ILE A 12 -4.40 -2.20 -1.98
C ILE A 12 -5.01 -1.76 -0.66
N ASN A 13 -4.97 -2.64 0.31
CA ASN A 13 -5.24 -2.31 1.71
C ASN A 13 -3.94 -1.88 2.38
N ALA A 14 -4.02 -0.90 3.26
CA ALA A 14 -2.92 -0.45 4.11
C ALA A 14 -3.34 -0.55 5.57
N GLY A 15 -2.41 -0.92 6.45
CA GLY A 15 -2.67 -1.02 7.88
C GLY A 15 -1.39 -0.94 8.68
N THR A 16 -1.48 -1.36 9.95
CA THR A 16 -0.34 -1.38 10.86
C THR A 16 -0.23 -2.72 11.58
N THR A 17 0.99 -3.08 11.96
CA THR A 17 1.28 -4.09 12.98
C THR A 17 1.87 -3.38 14.20
N SER A 18 2.33 -4.14 15.20
CA SER A 18 3.02 -3.57 16.36
C SER A 18 4.34 -2.88 16.03
N GLN A 19 4.95 -3.17 14.87
CA GLN A 19 6.28 -2.66 14.50
C GLN A 19 6.34 -2.00 13.12
N TYR A 20 5.39 -2.29 12.23
CA TYR A 20 5.46 -1.90 10.83
C TYR A 20 4.15 -1.31 10.30
N HIS A 21 4.28 -0.39 9.36
CA HIS A 21 3.28 -0.13 8.35
C HIS A 21 3.32 -1.24 7.30
N VAL A 22 2.14 -1.74 6.94
CA VAL A 22 2.01 -2.92 6.10
C VAL A 22 0.94 -2.73 5.04
N ALA A 23 1.06 -3.44 3.93
CA ALA A 23 0.08 -3.40 2.84
C ALA A 23 -0.15 -4.78 2.23
N TRP A 24 -1.35 -5.02 1.72
CA TRP A 24 -1.74 -6.28 1.07
C TRP A 24 -2.80 -6.03 0.01
N ILE A 25 -3.02 -6.99 -0.89
CA ILE A 25 -4.07 -6.89 -1.90
C ILE A 25 -5.42 -7.11 -1.23
N TYR A 26 -6.43 -6.32 -1.61
CA TYR A 26 -7.79 -6.52 -1.13
C TYR A 26 -8.29 -7.94 -1.44
N GLY A 27 -8.74 -8.64 -0.41
CA GLY A 27 -9.19 -10.03 -0.50
C GLY A 27 -8.13 -11.07 -0.11
N ASP A 28 -6.86 -10.69 -0.01
CA ASP A 28 -5.81 -11.55 0.51
C ASP A 28 -5.79 -11.57 2.04
N ASP A 29 -5.10 -12.57 2.59
CA ASP A 29 -4.88 -12.69 4.02
C ASP A 29 -4.03 -11.50 4.51
N PRO A 30 -4.53 -10.69 5.46
CA PRO A 30 -3.80 -9.54 5.93
C PRO A 30 -2.48 -9.94 6.59
N CYS A 31 -2.27 -11.17 7.07
CA CYS A 31 -1.01 -11.67 7.60
C CYS A 31 -0.01 -12.18 6.55
N GLY A 32 -0.41 -12.25 5.28
CA GLY A 32 0.50 -12.28 4.14
C GLY A 32 0.98 -10.89 3.73
N TRP A 33 0.91 -9.91 4.63
CA TRP A 33 1.22 -8.53 4.33
C TRP A 33 2.66 -8.33 3.87
N GLU A 34 2.86 -7.28 3.09
CA GLU A 34 4.17 -6.75 2.77
C GLU A 34 4.56 -5.61 3.68
N TRP A 35 5.83 -5.60 4.04
CA TRP A 35 6.41 -4.50 4.78
C TRP A 35 6.50 -3.25 3.89
N VAL A 36 6.05 -2.12 4.42
CA VAL A 36 6.11 -0.82 3.72
C VAL A 36 7.10 0.12 4.42
N ALA A 37 6.97 0.26 5.73
CA ALA A 37 7.82 1.12 6.56
C ALA A 37 7.77 0.69 8.03
N ASN A 38 8.71 1.15 8.86
CA ASN A 38 8.60 0.98 10.30
C ASN A 38 7.56 1.94 10.89
N ILE A 39 6.94 1.58 12.01
CA ILE A 39 6.14 2.53 12.77
C ILE A 39 7.02 3.71 13.21
N GLY A 40 6.59 4.93 12.90
CA GLY A 40 7.35 6.16 13.13
C GLY A 40 8.06 6.70 11.88
N ASP A 41 8.26 5.85 10.86
CA ASP A 41 8.66 6.28 9.52
C ASP A 41 7.43 6.66 8.70
N SER A 42 7.64 7.43 7.62
CA SER A 42 6.56 7.74 6.69
C SER A 42 6.15 6.50 5.90
N LEU A 43 4.84 6.22 5.85
CA LEU A 43 4.25 5.18 4.99
C LEU A 43 4.60 5.37 3.49
N CYS A 44 4.99 6.58 3.10
CA CYS A 44 5.39 6.94 1.73
C CYS A 44 6.89 6.72 1.45
N ALA A 45 7.66 6.25 2.45
CA ALA A 45 9.12 6.19 2.37
C ALA A 45 9.59 5.24 1.26
N ASN A 46 8.93 4.10 1.09
CA ASN A 46 9.37 3.05 0.19
C ASN A 46 8.27 2.58 -0.76
N PRO A 47 8.61 2.26 -2.02
CA PRO A 47 7.76 1.41 -2.84
C PRO A 47 7.75 -0.03 -2.29
N PHE A 48 6.67 -0.77 -2.57
CA PHE A 48 6.46 -2.15 -2.12
C PHE A 48 5.84 -3.00 -3.23
N ASP A 49 5.99 -4.33 -3.16
CA ASP A 49 5.42 -5.29 -4.11
C ASP A 49 4.69 -6.40 -3.35
N PRO A 50 3.34 -6.45 -3.39
CA PRO A 50 2.51 -7.45 -2.72
C PRO A 50 2.51 -8.83 -3.38
N GLY A 51 3.44 -9.12 -4.29
CA GLY A 51 3.60 -10.43 -4.91
C GLY A 51 2.71 -10.65 -6.14
N ASN A 52 2.05 -9.61 -6.65
CA ASN A 52 1.24 -9.68 -7.89
C ASN A 52 2.04 -9.29 -9.15
N GLY A 53 3.35 -9.04 -9.02
CA GLY A 53 4.23 -8.65 -10.12
C GLY A 53 4.17 -7.16 -10.47
N TYR A 54 3.53 -6.35 -9.62
CA TYR A 54 3.48 -4.91 -9.74
C TYR A 54 3.99 -4.24 -8.47
N THR A 55 4.77 -3.19 -8.64
CA THR A 55 5.20 -2.34 -7.53
C THR A 55 4.17 -1.22 -7.31
N TYR A 56 4.04 -0.77 -6.08
CA TYR A 56 3.19 0.34 -5.68
C TYR A 56 3.94 1.30 -4.74
N GLN A 57 3.46 2.52 -4.61
CA GLN A 57 3.99 3.49 -3.67
C GLN A 57 2.88 4.38 -3.13
N PHE A 58 2.84 4.56 -1.81
CA PHE A 58 1.99 5.58 -1.21
C PHE A 58 2.58 6.98 -1.44
N LYS A 59 1.70 7.96 -1.66
CA LYS A 59 2.05 9.38 -1.78
C LYS A 59 1.15 10.23 -0.90
N PHE A 60 1.65 11.41 -0.56
CA PHE A 60 0.95 12.39 0.27
C PHE A 60 0.55 11.84 1.66
N CYS A 61 1.39 11.00 2.25
CA CYS A 61 1.16 10.45 3.59
C CYS A 61 1.14 11.56 4.64
N GLY A 62 0.17 11.49 5.55
CA GLY A 62 -0.03 12.50 6.58
C GLY A 62 -0.78 13.75 6.10
N THR A 63 -1.33 13.74 4.88
CA THR A 63 -2.23 14.78 4.37
C THR A 63 -3.59 14.18 4.00
N ASP A 64 -4.59 15.04 3.80
CA ASP A 64 -5.91 14.64 3.31
C ASP A 64 -5.90 14.15 1.84
N GLU A 65 -4.76 14.27 1.15
CA GLU A 65 -4.55 13.86 -0.24
C GLU A 65 -3.87 12.49 -0.36
N PHE A 66 -3.83 11.71 0.73
CA PHE A 66 -3.24 10.38 0.74
C PHE A 66 -3.71 9.53 -0.44
N ALA A 67 -2.74 8.99 -1.18
CA ALA A 67 -2.96 8.35 -2.46
C ALA A 67 -2.03 7.17 -2.69
N LEU A 68 -2.44 6.26 -3.55
CA LEU A 68 -1.63 5.16 -4.05
C LEU A 68 -1.24 5.41 -5.50
N TYR A 69 -0.02 5.04 -5.85
CA TYR A 69 0.49 5.09 -7.21
C TYR A 69 1.07 3.73 -7.59
N ASN A 70 0.98 3.37 -8.86
CA ASN A 70 1.67 2.22 -9.41
C ASN A 70 3.17 2.53 -9.57
N GLY A 71 3.99 1.49 -9.74
CA GLY A 71 5.44 1.60 -9.88
C GLY A 71 5.90 2.37 -11.13
N ASP A 72 5.03 2.52 -12.13
CA ASP A 72 5.26 3.36 -13.31
C ASP A 72 4.94 4.85 -13.08
N GLY A 73 4.48 5.22 -11.87
CA GLY A 73 4.13 6.57 -11.48
C GLY A 73 2.71 7.00 -11.86
N SER A 74 1.90 6.12 -12.44
CA SER A 74 0.48 6.38 -12.68
C SER A 74 -0.32 6.31 -11.37
N PHE A 75 -1.36 7.14 -11.24
CA PHE A 75 -2.22 7.14 -10.06
C PHE A 75 -3.01 5.82 -10.00
N ASN A 76 -3.10 5.24 -8.81
CA ASN A 76 -3.95 4.11 -8.51
C ASN A 76 -5.03 4.57 -7.53
N SER A 77 -6.26 4.68 -8.02
CA SER A 77 -7.38 5.19 -7.23
C SER A 77 -7.95 4.21 -6.20
N ALA A 78 -7.40 2.99 -6.11
CA ALA A 78 -7.93 1.91 -5.28
C ALA A 78 -6.98 1.64 -4.09
N CYS A 79 -7.15 2.44 -3.05
CA CYS A 79 -6.46 2.26 -1.76
C CYS A 79 -7.49 2.32 -0.63
N GLU A 80 -7.42 1.36 0.29
CA GLU A 80 -8.23 1.35 1.50
C GLU A 80 -7.32 1.34 2.72
N TYR A 81 -7.39 2.38 3.55
CA TYR A 81 -6.66 2.42 4.82
C TYR A 81 -7.53 1.77 5.91
N VAL A 82 -7.04 0.67 6.46
CA VAL A 82 -7.71 -0.04 7.55
C VAL A 82 -7.06 0.36 8.86
N ASP A 83 -7.81 1.07 9.71
CA ASP A 83 -7.38 1.45 11.05
C ASP A 83 -7.49 0.25 12.01
N THR A 84 -6.69 -0.77 11.77
CA THR A 84 -6.61 -1.97 12.60
C THR A 84 -5.15 -2.40 12.71
N THR A 85 -4.72 -2.70 13.94
CA THR A 85 -3.40 -3.27 14.19
C THR A 85 -3.49 -4.80 14.11
N TYR A 86 -2.81 -5.38 13.13
CA TYR A 86 -2.79 -6.83 12.92
C TYR A 86 -1.67 -7.47 13.73
N ASN A 87 -2.04 -8.40 14.61
CA ASN A 87 -1.10 -9.25 15.36
C ASN A 87 -0.92 -10.58 14.62
N CYS A 88 -0.19 -10.52 13.52
CA CYS A 88 0.18 -11.72 12.76
C CYS A 88 1.34 -12.42 13.47
N SER A 89 1.22 -13.73 13.70
CA SER A 89 2.35 -14.51 14.22
C SER A 89 3.42 -14.60 13.14
N PRO A 90 4.71 -14.40 13.46
CA PRO A 90 5.77 -14.60 12.49
C PRO A 90 5.76 -16.07 12.05
N HIS A 91 5.70 -16.30 10.73
CA HIS A 91 5.87 -17.62 10.14
C HIS A 91 7.35 -17.92 9.88
#